data_AF-A0A7S2IZ17-F1
#
_entry.id   AF-A0A7S2IZ17-F1
#
_cell.length_a   1.000
_cell.length_b   1.000
_cell.length_c   1.000
_cell.angle_alpha   90.00
_cell.angle_beta   90.00
_cell.angle_gamma   90.00
#
_symmetry.space_group_name_H-M   'P 1'
#
loop_
_entity.id
_entity.type
_entity.pdbx_description
1 polymer ?
#
loop_
_entity_poly.entity_id
_entity_poly.type
_entity_poly.pdbx_seq_one_letter_code
_entity_poly.pdbx_strand_id
1 'polypeptide(L)'
;CTLRMRRQFRLIDRVVLDGSPEPLLLHALDLDWVAVPTDDTWLPEGRGAHRSAKFRFKARQWHAACREENLRRPCCELFLADPTIRRMRRTYDESFLHTFSMGYQNYQQGEWPIATAIFQRTQVMLGFLDGPSMALLDFMAAEGFEPPKSWKGYRDLKDTCPAVHSRSLLDCCNSMVECSHGETPTSRRASDLRDWALSRRRSTRLSRSTSGPGGGGWSPADE
;
A
#
# COMPACT_ATOMS: atom_id res chain seq x y z
N CYS A 1 -7.36 19.37 8.25
CA CYS A 1 -6.37 19.37 7.16
C CYS A 1 -6.55 20.64 6.34
N THR A 2 -5.49 21.39 6.00
CA THR A 2 -5.60 22.61 5.19
C THR A 2 -5.96 22.26 3.74
N LEU A 3 -6.62 23.19 3.02
CA LEU A 3 -6.97 22.99 1.61
C LEU A 3 -5.73 22.70 0.75
N ARG A 4 -4.62 23.37 1.07
CA ARG A 4 -3.35 23.24 0.37
C ARG A 4 -2.73 21.84 0.52
N MET A 5 -2.85 21.25 1.71
CA MET A 5 -2.41 19.88 1.98
C MET A 5 -3.35 18.86 1.32
N ARG A 6 -4.66 19.10 1.32
CA ARG A 6 -5.64 18.22 0.64
C ARG A 6 -5.32 18.05 -0.86
N ARG A 7 -4.84 19.09 -1.54
CA ARG A 7 -4.42 19.04 -2.95
C ARG A 7 -3.23 18.11 -3.22
N GLN A 8 -2.51 17.67 -2.18
CA GLN A 8 -1.40 16.73 -2.33
C GLN A 8 -1.85 15.27 -2.43
N PHE A 9 -3.11 14.99 -2.11
CA PHE A 9 -3.70 13.67 -2.16
C PHE A 9 -4.58 13.53 -3.40
N ARG A 10 -4.58 12.32 -3.96
CA ARG A 10 -5.48 11.91 -5.03
C ARG A 10 -6.76 11.35 -4.42
N LEU A 11 -7.92 11.83 -4.84
CA LEU A 11 -9.20 11.19 -4.52
C LEU A 11 -9.27 9.90 -5.33
N ILE A 12 -9.37 8.75 -4.66
CA ILE A 12 -9.32 7.43 -5.31
C ILE A 12 -10.66 6.71 -5.29
N ASP A 13 -11.54 7.03 -4.34
CA ASP A 13 -12.85 6.41 -4.24
C ASP A 13 -13.80 7.23 -3.39
N ARG A 14 -15.10 6.94 -3.52
CA ARG A 14 -16.15 7.39 -2.62
C ARG A 14 -16.97 6.17 -2.22
N VAL A 15 -17.00 5.89 -0.92
CA VAL A 15 -17.61 4.66 -0.39
C VAL A 15 -18.56 4.95 0.75
N VAL A 16 -19.58 4.12 0.92
CA VAL A 16 -20.42 4.09 2.11
C VAL A 16 -19.98 2.95 3.02
N LEU A 17 -19.93 3.24 4.32
CA LEU A 17 -19.55 2.30 5.36
C LEU A 17 -20.77 1.87 6.17
N ASP A 18 -20.70 0.67 6.73
CA ASP A 18 -21.70 0.15 7.64
C ASP A 18 -21.95 1.08 8.81
N GLY A 19 -23.21 1.48 9.00
CA GLY A 19 -23.60 2.35 10.09
C GLY A 19 -23.33 3.84 9.86
N SER A 20 -22.78 4.22 8.70
CA SER A 20 -22.67 5.63 8.28
C SER A 20 -23.49 5.86 7.00
N PRO A 21 -24.57 6.65 7.03
CA PRO A 21 -25.30 6.99 5.80
C PRO A 21 -24.53 7.98 4.92
N GLU A 22 -23.51 8.64 5.48
CA GLU A 22 -22.70 9.63 4.75
C GLU A 22 -21.56 8.94 3.98
N PRO A 23 -21.46 9.17 2.66
CA PRO A 23 -20.35 8.64 1.86
C PRO A 23 -19.01 9.25 2.27
N LEU A 24 -18.02 8.40 2.51
CA LEU A 24 -16.64 8.74 2.82
C LEU A 24 -15.81 8.89 1.55
N LEU A 25 -15.00 9.95 1.49
CA LEU A 25 -14.03 10.17 0.41
C LEU A 25 -12.69 9.53 0.75
N LEU A 26 -12.27 8.53 -0.02
CA LEU A 26 -10.98 7.86 0.14
C LEU A 26 -9.89 8.59 -0.65
N HIS A 27 -8.83 8.97 0.05
CA HIS A 27 -7.71 9.71 -0.54
C HIS A 27 -6.43 8.89 -0.42
N ALA A 28 -5.61 8.89 -1.47
CA ALA A 28 -4.30 8.29 -1.50
C ALA A 28 -3.21 9.36 -1.53
N LEU A 29 -2.08 9.05 -0.89
CA LEU A 29 -0.84 9.79 -1.02
C LEU A 29 0.14 8.97 -1.86
N ASP A 30 0.35 9.40 -3.09
CA ASP A 30 1.19 8.69 -4.05
C ASP A 30 2.69 8.91 -3.72
N LEU A 31 3.38 7.84 -3.28
CA LEU A 31 4.80 7.85 -2.88
C LEU A 31 5.50 6.58 -3.38
N ASP A 32 6.58 6.75 -4.14
CA ASP A 32 7.47 5.68 -4.55
C ASP A 32 8.66 5.58 -3.57
N TRP A 33 8.53 4.70 -2.59
CA TRP A 33 9.55 4.50 -1.56
C TRP A 33 10.85 3.90 -2.13
N VAL A 34 10.80 3.22 -3.29
CA VAL A 34 11.97 2.61 -3.92
C VAL A 34 12.90 3.69 -4.48
N ALA A 35 12.36 4.88 -4.79
CA ALA A 35 13.13 6.03 -5.25
C ALA A 35 14.05 6.62 -4.16
N VAL A 36 13.84 6.30 -2.89
CA VAL A 36 14.66 6.80 -1.77
C VAL A 36 15.77 5.80 -1.48
N PRO A 37 17.05 6.20 -1.56
CA PRO A 37 18.15 5.31 -1.20
C PRO A 37 18.01 4.92 0.27
N THR A 38 18.17 3.63 0.55
CA THR A 38 18.32 3.16 1.92
C THR A 38 19.65 3.69 2.44
N ASP A 39 19.59 4.51 3.48
CA ASP A 39 20.78 4.98 4.14
C ASP A 39 21.32 3.85 5.02
N ASP A 40 22.23 3.06 4.45
CA ASP A 40 22.89 1.96 5.16
C ASP A 40 23.89 2.48 6.22
N THR A 41 24.17 3.80 6.24
CA THR A 41 25.10 4.41 7.22
C THR A 41 24.55 4.39 8.66
N TRP A 42 23.25 4.16 8.84
CA TRP A 42 22.64 3.99 10.17
C TRP A 42 22.90 2.62 10.80
N LEU A 43 23.52 1.69 10.08
CA LEU A 43 23.95 0.42 10.66
C LEU A 43 25.31 0.65 11.33
N PRO A 44 25.40 0.65 12.68
CA PRO A 44 26.69 0.73 13.34
C PRO A 44 27.54 -0.46 12.88
N GLU A 45 28.70 -0.16 12.30
CA GLU A 45 29.63 -1.18 11.84
C GLU A 45 29.90 -2.20 12.97
N GLY A 46 29.67 -3.48 12.68
CA GLY A 46 30.16 -4.59 13.49
C GLY A 46 29.31 -5.04 14.68
N ARG A 47 28.10 -4.53 14.93
CA ARG A 47 27.20 -5.13 15.93
C ARG A 47 25.80 -5.27 15.38
N GLY A 48 25.32 -6.50 15.27
CA GLY A 48 23.91 -6.82 15.01
C GLY A 48 23.05 -6.01 15.96
N ALA A 49 22.53 -4.88 15.47
CA ALA A 49 21.88 -3.87 16.26
C ALA A 49 20.49 -4.37 16.64
N HIS A 50 20.45 -5.30 17.60
CA HIS A 50 19.26 -5.67 18.30
C HIS A 50 18.84 -4.42 19.08
N ARG A 51 18.02 -3.57 18.46
CA ARG A 51 17.47 -2.34 19.06
C ARG A 51 16.84 -2.73 20.37
N SER A 52 17.56 -2.49 21.48
CA SER A 52 17.13 -2.98 22.79
C SER A 52 15.73 -2.45 23.07
N ALA A 53 14.92 -3.22 23.80
CA ALA A 53 13.58 -2.80 24.17
C ALA A 53 13.58 -1.40 24.81
N LYS A 54 14.64 -1.08 25.56
CA LYS A 54 14.89 0.23 26.18
C LYS A 54 15.02 1.36 25.15
N PHE A 55 15.73 1.15 24.04
CA PHE A 55 15.86 2.17 22.99
C PHE A 55 14.51 2.43 22.30
N ARG A 56 13.78 1.36 21.94
CA ARG A 56 12.44 1.48 21.35
C ARG A 56 11.45 2.19 22.27
N PHE A 57 11.52 1.92 23.57
CA PHE A 57 10.69 2.60 24.57
C PHE A 57 11.00 4.10 24.66
N LYS A 58 12.29 4.48 24.75
CA LYS A 58 12.70 5.89 24.75
C LYS A 58 12.27 6.62 23.48
N ALA A 59 12.43 6.01 22.31
CA ALA A 59 11.98 6.60 21.04
C ALA A 59 10.46 6.86 21.06
N ARG A 60 9.65 5.93 21.57
CA ARG A 60 8.20 6.13 21.73
C ARG A 60 7.87 7.28 22.68
N GLN A 61 8.55 7.38 23.82
CA GLN A 61 8.36 8.50 24.76
C GLN A 61 8.71 9.84 24.11
N TRP A 62 9.82 9.89 23.37
CA TRP A 62 10.22 11.09 22.63
C TRP A 62 9.17 11.49 21.58
N HIS A 63 8.71 10.55 20.75
CA HIS A 63 7.64 10.81 19.79
C HIS A 63 6.33 11.27 20.45
N ALA A 64 5.98 10.72 21.62
CA ALA A 64 4.80 11.13 22.37
C ALA A 64 4.96 12.56 22.94
N ALA A 65 6.12 12.88 23.50
CA ALA A 65 6.43 14.21 24.03
C ALA A 65 6.41 15.28 22.92
N CYS A 66 6.95 14.97 21.75
CA CYS A 66 6.97 15.89 20.61
C CYS A 66 5.66 15.90 19.79
N ARG A 67 4.65 15.10 20.12
CA ARG A 67 3.42 14.96 19.31
C ARG A 67 2.71 16.30 19.14
N GLU A 68 2.46 17.00 20.24
CA GLU A 68 1.69 18.25 20.22
C GLU A 68 2.41 19.37 19.45
N GLU A 69 3.72 19.49 19.65
CA GLU A 69 4.56 20.42 18.88
C GLU A 69 4.53 20.07 17.39
N ASN A 70 4.72 18.80 17.03
CA ASN A 70 4.67 18.35 15.64
C ASN A 70 3.31 18.59 14.98
N LEU A 71 2.20 18.50 15.73
CA LEU A 71 0.86 18.80 15.22
C LEU A 71 0.67 20.29 14.92
N ARG A 72 1.38 21.18 15.62
CA ARG A 72 1.33 22.63 15.42
C ARG A 72 2.20 23.10 14.26
N ARG A 73 3.17 22.30 13.83
CA ARG A 73 4.06 22.66 12.71
C ARG A 73 3.27 22.81 11.41
N PRO A 74 3.71 23.67 10.48
CA PRO A 74 3.06 23.85 9.19
C PRO A 74 3.28 22.61 8.30
N CYS A 75 2.45 21.58 8.52
CA CYS A 75 2.63 20.26 7.93
C CYS A 75 2.74 20.30 6.41
N CYS A 76 1.97 21.18 5.76
CA CYS A 76 2.00 21.35 4.30
C CYS A 76 3.34 21.90 3.81
N GLU A 77 3.94 22.84 4.53
CA GLU A 77 5.21 23.46 4.13
C GLU A 77 6.36 22.48 4.32
N LEU A 78 6.37 21.77 5.45
CA LEU A 78 7.33 20.71 5.71
C LEU A 78 7.21 19.59 4.67
N PHE A 79 5.99 19.18 4.34
CA PHE A 79 5.73 18.15 3.33
C PHE A 79 6.27 18.55 1.95
N LEU A 80 6.02 19.79 1.52
CA LEU A 80 6.45 20.28 0.21
C LEU A 80 7.95 20.59 0.15
N ALA A 81 8.56 20.98 1.28
CA ALA A 81 9.98 21.28 1.37
C ALA A 81 10.86 20.02 1.50
N ASP A 82 10.30 18.91 1.98
CA ASP A 82 11.05 17.68 2.23
C ASP A 82 11.60 17.07 0.92
N PRO A 83 12.95 16.96 0.78
CA PRO A 83 13.56 16.47 -0.45
C PRO A 83 13.30 14.97 -0.70
N THR A 84 13.08 14.20 0.35
CA THR A 84 12.78 12.76 0.29
C THR A 84 11.38 12.56 -0.27
N ILE A 85 10.39 13.30 0.26
CA ILE A 85 9.01 13.28 -0.24
C ILE A 85 8.97 13.72 -1.70
N ARG A 86 9.66 14.83 -2.03
CA ARG A 86 9.77 15.28 -3.43
C ARG A 86 10.36 14.21 -4.33
N ARG A 87 11.36 13.46 -3.87
CA ARG A 87 11.96 12.35 -4.62
C ARG A 87 10.97 11.21 -4.83
N MET A 88 10.27 10.77 -3.77
CA MET A 88 9.24 9.72 -3.84
C MET A 88 8.09 10.07 -4.79
N ARG A 89 7.76 11.37 -4.94
CA ARG A 89 6.66 11.82 -5.79
C ARG A 89 7.03 11.96 -7.27
N ARG A 90 8.32 11.88 -7.64
CA ARG A 90 8.76 12.10 -9.04
C ARG A 90 8.14 11.11 -10.02
N THR A 91 7.86 9.90 -9.57
CA THR A 91 7.26 8.84 -10.38
C THR A 91 5.81 9.16 -10.77
N TYR A 92 5.11 9.97 -9.98
CA TYR A 92 3.71 10.36 -10.20
C TYR A 92 3.65 11.75 -10.80
N ASP A 93 3.76 11.82 -12.12
CA ASP A 93 3.76 13.09 -12.85
C ASP A 93 2.35 13.72 -12.95
N GLU A 94 2.31 14.97 -13.40
CA GLU A 94 1.06 15.71 -13.56
C GLU A 94 0.16 15.08 -14.63
N SER A 95 0.74 14.45 -15.66
CA SER A 95 0.01 13.76 -16.72
C SER A 95 -0.80 12.58 -16.17
N PHE A 96 -0.17 11.73 -15.36
CA PHE A 96 -0.83 10.62 -14.68
C PHE A 96 -1.93 11.11 -13.74
N LEU A 97 -1.62 12.08 -12.87
CA LEU A 97 -2.58 12.60 -11.89
C LEU A 97 -3.81 13.21 -12.58
N HIS A 98 -3.60 13.98 -13.65
CA HIS A 98 -4.67 14.57 -14.44
C HIS A 98 -5.52 13.51 -15.15
N THR A 99 -4.86 12.54 -15.81
CA THR A 99 -5.54 11.46 -16.53
C THR A 99 -6.38 10.61 -15.58
N PHE A 100 -5.83 10.24 -14.42
CA PHE A 100 -6.58 9.53 -13.40
C PHE A 100 -7.77 10.35 -12.88
N SER A 101 -7.58 11.64 -12.62
CA SER A 101 -8.67 12.51 -12.17
C SER A 101 -9.82 12.57 -13.17
N MET A 102 -9.54 12.59 -14.48
CA MET A 102 -10.57 12.52 -15.52
C MET A 102 -11.32 11.19 -15.49
N GLY A 103 -10.60 10.06 -15.37
CA GLY A 103 -11.21 8.73 -15.25
C GLY A 103 -12.13 8.63 -14.03
N TYR A 104 -11.66 9.14 -12.89
CA TYR A 104 -12.43 9.18 -11.65
C TYR A 104 -13.70 10.02 -11.76
N GLN A 105 -13.65 11.18 -12.42
CA GLN A 105 -14.84 12.00 -12.65
C GLN A 105 -15.89 11.27 -13.49
N ASN A 106 -15.47 10.61 -14.57
CA ASN A 106 -16.37 9.79 -15.41
C ASN A 106 -17.00 8.63 -14.61
N TYR A 107 -16.19 7.92 -13.82
CA TYR A 107 -16.69 6.85 -12.93
C TYR A 107 -17.75 7.37 -11.96
N GLN A 108 -17.49 8.51 -11.31
CA GLN A 108 -18.43 9.13 -10.39
C GLN A 108 -19.73 9.57 -11.07
N GLN A 109 -19.66 9.98 -12.34
CA GLN A 109 -20.82 10.40 -13.14
C GLN A 109 -21.61 9.23 -13.73
N GLY A 110 -21.08 8.00 -13.68
CA GLY A 110 -21.71 6.82 -14.29
C GLY A 110 -21.25 6.56 -15.73
N GLU A 111 -20.31 7.32 -16.25
CA GLU A 111 -19.75 7.13 -17.60
C GLU A 111 -18.67 6.03 -17.59
N TRP A 112 -19.06 4.82 -17.18
CA TRP A 112 -18.15 3.71 -16.91
C TRP A 112 -17.38 3.19 -18.13
N PRO A 113 -17.94 3.15 -19.36
CA PRO A 113 -17.15 2.80 -20.54
C PRO A 113 -15.96 3.74 -20.76
N ILE A 114 -16.16 5.05 -20.58
CA ILE A 114 -15.11 6.06 -20.70
C ILE A 114 -14.11 5.92 -19.54
N ALA A 115 -14.61 5.80 -18.31
CA ALA A 115 -13.78 5.61 -17.12
C ALA A 115 -12.88 4.38 -17.24
N THR A 116 -13.42 3.26 -17.75
CA THR A 116 -12.69 2.00 -17.96
C THR A 116 -11.52 2.18 -18.90
N ALA A 117 -11.72 2.82 -20.07
CA ALA A 117 -10.64 3.09 -21.01
C ALA A 117 -9.54 3.97 -20.39
N ILE A 118 -9.93 4.97 -19.59
CA ILE A 118 -8.98 5.84 -18.90
C ILE A 118 -8.21 5.06 -17.82
N PHE A 119 -8.88 4.24 -17.01
CA PHE A 119 -8.22 3.48 -15.94
C PHE A 119 -7.31 2.38 -16.46
N GLN A 120 -7.67 1.71 -17.57
CA GLN A 120 -6.76 0.78 -18.25
C GLN A 120 -5.48 1.47 -18.70
N ARG A 121 -5.58 2.72 -19.16
CA ARG A 121 -4.41 3.54 -19.49
C ARG A 121 -3.61 3.90 -18.24
N THR A 122 -4.24 4.49 -17.22
CA THR A 122 -3.51 4.95 -16.01
C THR A 122 -2.89 3.80 -15.22
N GLN A 123 -3.49 2.60 -15.29
CA GLN A 123 -2.95 1.40 -14.67
C GLN A 123 -1.49 1.14 -15.08
N VAL A 124 -1.08 1.46 -16.30
CA VAL A 124 0.27 1.15 -16.81
C VAL A 124 1.18 2.38 -17.01
N MET A 125 0.67 3.60 -16.78
CA MET A 125 1.41 4.84 -17.04
C MET A 125 2.69 5.01 -16.20
N LEU A 126 2.73 4.41 -15.01
CA LEU A 126 3.82 4.62 -14.04
C LEU A 126 5.02 3.66 -14.26
N GLY A 127 4.95 2.77 -15.25
CA GLY A 127 5.91 1.67 -15.42
C GLY A 127 5.71 0.50 -14.44
N PHE A 128 4.70 0.61 -13.56
CA PHE A 128 4.16 -0.46 -12.73
C PHE A 128 2.64 -0.29 -12.61
N LEU A 129 1.96 -1.31 -12.08
CA LEU A 129 0.50 -1.30 -11.98
C LEU A 129 0.00 -0.34 -10.88
N ASP A 130 -0.82 0.65 -11.26
CA ASP A 130 -1.49 1.55 -10.30
C ASP A 130 -2.62 0.83 -9.56
N GLY A 131 -2.43 0.59 -8.27
CA GLY A 131 -3.39 -0.11 -7.41
C GLY A 131 -4.80 0.51 -7.39
N PRO A 132 -4.95 1.83 -7.20
CA PRO A 132 -6.26 2.49 -7.30
C PRO A 132 -6.98 2.30 -8.64
N SER A 133 -6.27 2.43 -9.77
CA SER A 133 -6.86 2.17 -11.10
C SER A 133 -7.37 0.73 -11.20
N MET A 134 -6.59 -0.25 -10.73
CA MET A 134 -7.00 -1.66 -10.68
C MET A 134 -8.23 -1.89 -9.81
N ALA A 135 -8.25 -1.34 -8.61
CA ALA A 135 -9.35 -1.56 -7.67
C ALA A 135 -10.71 -1.02 -8.18
N LEU A 136 -10.68 0.04 -8.99
CA LEU A 136 -11.87 0.56 -9.68
C LEU A 136 -12.25 -0.30 -10.89
N LEU A 137 -11.26 -0.75 -11.69
CA LEU A 137 -11.50 -1.68 -12.80
C LEU A 137 -12.12 -2.99 -12.33
N ASP A 138 -11.59 -3.60 -11.26
CA ASP A 138 -12.09 -4.85 -10.71
C ASP A 138 -13.56 -4.75 -10.27
N PHE A 139 -13.92 -3.61 -9.69
CA PHE A 139 -15.31 -3.34 -9.29
C PHE A 139 -16.23 -3.09 -10.46
N MET A 140 -15.81 -2.26 -11.43
CA MET A 140 -16.61 -2.06 -12.64
C MET A 140 -16.79 -3.39 -13.39
N ALA A 141 -15.77 -4.25 -13.42
CA ALA A 141 -15.85 -5.56 -14.05
C ALA A 141 -16.88 -6.49 -13.37
N ALA A 142 -17.00 -6.44 -12.04
CA ALA A 142 -17.98 -7.23 -11.30
C ALA A 142 -19.44 -6.89 -11.66
N GLU A 143 -19.68 -5.65 -12.06
CA GLU A 143 -20.97 -5.11 -12.51
C GLU A 143 -21.09 -5.11 -14.05
N GLY A 144 -20.14 -5.74 -14.78
CA GLY A 144 -20.18 -5.85 -16.23
C GLY A 144 -19.83 -4.56 -16.99
N PHE A 145 -19.07 -3.65 -16.37
CA PHE A 145 -18.66 -2.34 -16.88
C PHE A 145 -19.81 -1.37 -17.17
N GLU A 146 -20.99 -1.63 -16.61
CA GLU A 146 -22.16 -0.76 -16.69
C GLU A 146 -22.52 -0.29 -15.27
N PRO A 147 -22.79 1.01 -15.06
CA PRO A 147 -23.20 1.49 -13.75
C PRO A 147 -24.57 0.90 -13.38
N PRO A 148 -24.82 0.55 -12.11
CA PRO A 148 -26.15 0.24 -11.65
C PRO A 148 -27.11 1.40 -11.94
N LYS A 149 -28.39 1.11 -12.24
CA LYS A 149 -29.40 2.17 -12.47
C LYS A 149 -29.55 3.14 -11.28
N SER A 150 -29.21 2.67 -10.09
CA SER A 150 -29.19 3.42 -8.84
C SER A 150 -27.83 4.03 -8.50
N TRP A 151 -26.90 4.13 -9.46
CA TRP A 151 -25.55 4.66 -9.23
C TRP A 151 -25.61 6.12 -8.78
N LYS A 152 -25.08 6.38 -7.59
CA LYS A 152 -25.05 7.72 -6.96
C LYS A 152 -23.65 8.37 -7.02
N GLY A 153 -22.72 7.75 -7.76
CA GLY A 153 -21.31 8.14 -7.76
C GLY A 153 -20.52 7.65 -6.55
N TYR A 154 -20.98 6.59 -5.89
CA TYR A 154 -20.28 5.92 -4.80
C TYR A 154 -20.79 4.48 -4.66
N ARG A 155 -19.96 3.60 -4.09
CA ARG A 155 -20.26 2.19 -3.84
C ARG A 155 -20.35 1.87 -2.35
N ASP A 156 -21.00 0.78 -1.99
CA ASP A 156 -20.95 0.25 -0.62
C ASP A 156 -19.66 -0.55 -0.43
N LEU A 157 -18.92 -0.30 0.66
CA LEU A 157 -17.64 -0.99 0.90
C LEU A 157 -17.82 -2.48 1.23
N LYS A 158 -19.02 -2.90 1.66
CA LYS A 158 -19.29 -4.32 1.90
C LYS A 158 -19.31 -5.16 0.64
N ASP A 159 -19.82 -4.57 -0.44
CA ASP A 159 -20.01 -5.27 -1.71
C ASP A 159 -18.65 -5.59 -2.34
N THR A 160 -17.60 -4.89 -1.90
CA THR A 160 -16.20 -5.23 -2.17
C THR A 160 -15.62 -6.21 -1.15
N CYS A 161 -16.03 -7.51 -1.12
CA CYS A 161 -15.20 -8.58 -0.52
C CYS A 161 -15.66 -10.02 -0.85
N PRO A 162 -14.77 -11.04 -0.79
CA PRO A 162 -13.44 -11.02 -0.21
C PRO A 162 -12.35 -10.90 -1.27
N ALA A 163 -11.19 -10.38 -0.85
CA ALA A 163 -9.92 -10.44 -1.58
C ALA A 163 -9.88 -11.61 -2.57
N VAL A 164 -10.12 -11.33 -3.86
CA VAL A 164 -9.49 -12.12 -4.91
C VAL A 164 -8.06 -12.18 -4.48
N HIS A 165 -7.59 -13.41 -4.28
CA HIS A 165 -6.42 -13.74 -3.49
C HIS A 165 -5.40 -12.62 -3.59
N SER A 166 -4.86 -12.22 -2.45
CA SER A 166 -3.48 -11.74 -2.37
C SER A 166 -2.60 -12.75 -3.14
N ARG A 167 -2.64 -12.72 -4.48
CA ARG A 167 -1.48 -12.76 -5.33
C ARG A 167 -0.72 -11.59 -4.77
N SER A 168 0.19 -11.95 -3.90
CA SER A 168 1.08 -11.04 -3.23
C SER A 168 1.50 -9.98 -4.23
N LEU A 169 1.71 -8.73 -3.83
CA LEU A 169 2.40 -7.76 -4.70
C LEU A 169 3.70 -8.35 -5.32
N LEU A 170 4.26 -9.43 -4.75
CA LEU A 170 5.34 -10.24 -5.34
C LEU A 170 4.94 -11.12 -6.55
N ASP A 171 3.70 -11.55 -6.71
CA ASP A 171 3.27 -12.45 -7.79
C ASP A 171 3.13 -11.71 -9.14
N CYS A 172 2.74 -10.42 -9.14
CA CYS A 172 2.76 -9.61 -10.37
C CYS A 172 4.19 -9.34 -10.86
N CYS A 173 5.17 -9.23 -9.96
CA CYS A 173 6.58 -9.11 -10.33
C CYS A 173 7.16 -10.42 -10.89
N ASN A 174 6.62 -11.58 -10.51
CA ASN A 174 7.06 -12.88 -11.04
C ASN A 174 6.39 -13.26 -12.36
N SER A 175 5.19 -12.74 -12.65
CA SER A 175 4.47 -13.04 -13.91
C SER A 175 4.98 -12.25 -15.11
N MET A 176 5.81 -11.22 -14.93
CA MET A 176 6.44 -10.46 -16.03
C MET A 176 7.72 -11.12 -16.59
N VAL A 177 8.08 -12.34 -16.16
CA VAL A 177 9.39 -12.95 -16.48
C VAL A 177 9.34 -13.97 -17.63
N GLU A 178 8.18 -14.28 -18.23
CA GLU A 178 8.10 -15.33 -19.28
C GLU A 178 7.81 -14.86 -20.70
N CYS A 179 7.82 -13.55 -20.99
CA CYS A 179 7.74 -13.08 -22.37
C CYS A 179 9.08 -12.51 -22.86
N SER A 180 9.63 -13.23 -23.84
CA SER A 180 10.60 -12.78 -24.85
C SER A 180 12.08 -12.83 -24.49
N HIS A 181 12.73 -13.90 -24.99
CA HIS A 181 14.15 -13.95 -25.27
C HIS A 181 14.60 -12.72 -26.07
N GLY A 182 15.42 -11.89 -25.42
CA GLY A 182 16.10 -10.73 -26.00
C GLY A 182 17.02 -10.16 -24.94
N GLU A 183 18.27 -10.61 -24.93
CA GLU A 183 19.27 -10.29 -23.91
C GLU A 183 19.44 -8.77 -23.76
N THR A 184 19.23 -8.26 -22.54
CA THR A 184 19.68 -6.91 -22.14
C THR A 184 20.45 -6.97 -20.81
N PRO A 185 21.49 -6.13 -20.63
CA PRO A 185 22.39 -6.19 -19.49
C PRO A 185 21.85 -5.44 -18.27
N THR A 186 20.79 -5.96 -17.65
CA THR A 186 20.32 -5.51 -16.31
C THR A 186 19.93 -6.67 -15.38
N SER A 187 20.20 -7.92 -15.79
CA SER A 187 19.84 -9.16 -15.08
C SER A 187 20.37 -9.28 -13.64
N ARG A 188 21.41 -8.54 -13.24
CA ARG A 188 22.01 -8.67 -11.89
C ARG A 188 21.15 -8.16 -10.73
N ARG A 189 20.16 -7.27 -10.95
CA ARG A 189 19.33 -6.75 -9.84
C ARG A 189 18.10 -7.61 -9.52
N ALA A 190 17.66 -8.46 -10.45
CA ALA A 190 16.47 -9.27 -10.29
C ALA A 190 16.72 -10.57 -9.50
N SER A 191 17.94 -11.15 -9.61
CA SER A 191 18.36 -12.30 -8.81
C SER A 191 18.42 -11.97 -7.32
N ASP A 192 18.93 -10.78 -6.98
CA ASP A 192 19.17 -10.36 -5.60
C ASP A 192 17.84 -10.22 -4.81
N LEU A 193 16.76 -9.79 -5.47
CA LEU A 193 15.43 -9.71 -4.88
C LEU A 193 14.77 -11.09 -4.70
N ARG A 194 15.01 -12.03 -5.62
CA ARG A 194 14.56 -13.43 -5.46
C ARG A 194 15.28 -14.13 -4.32
N ASP A 195 16.59 -13.96 -4.21
CA ASP A 195 17.39 -14.59 -3.15
C ASP A 195 17.05 -14.01 -1.77
N TRP A 196 16.79 -12.70 -1.69
CA TRP A 196 16.29 -12.06 -0.46
C TRP A 196 14.93 -12.62 -0.03
N ALA A 197 14.00 -12.83 -0.97
CA ALA A 197 12.67 -13.37 -0.67
C ALA A 197 12.70 -14.87 -0.26
N LEU A 198 13.58 -15.67 -0.88
CA LEU A 198 13.74 -17.10 -0.55
C LEU A 198 14.46 -17.32 0.78
N SER A 199 15.39 -16.44 1.15
CA SER A 199 16.10 -16.48 2.44
C SER A 199 15.14 -16.37 3.64
N ARG A 200 14.10 -15.53 3.57
CA ARG A 200 13.11 -15.40 4.65
C ARG A 200 12.22 -16.63 4.86
N ARG A 201 11.95 -17.43 3.82
CA ARG A 201 11.13 -18.64 3.95
C ARG A 201 11.83 -19.77 4.72
N ARG A 202 13.17 -19.80 4.74
CA ARG A 202 13.93 -20.81 5.51
C ARG A 202 13.96 -20.49 7.00
N SER A 203 13.86 -19.22 7.39
CA SER A 203 13.96 -18.82 8.81
C SER A 203 12.68 -19.07 9.63
N THR A 204 11.51 -19.24 8.99
CA THR A 204 10.23 -19.47 9.68
C THR A 204 9.86 -20.95 9.86
N ARG A 205 10.69 -21.90 9.39
CA ARG A 205 10.37 -23.34 9.44
C ARG A 205 11.12 -24.15 10.49
N LEU A 206 11.90 -23.50 11.36
CA LEU A 206 12.79 -24.16 12.34
C LEU A 206 12.41 -23.98 13.81
N SER A 207 11.18 -23.57 14.14
CA SER A 207 10.75 -23.37 15.54
C SER A 207 9.47 -24.11 15.97
N ARG A 208 9.08 -25.19 15.26
CA ARG A 208 8.00 -26.08 15.72
C ARG A 208 8.40 -27.55 15.62
N SER A 209 9.20 -28.01 16.57
CA SER A 209 9.10 -29.37 17.08
C SER A 209 9.49 -29.39 18.56
N THR A 210 8.92 -30.35 19.30
CA THR A 210 9.10 -30.68 20.72
C THR A 210 8.25 -29.93 21.75
N SER A 211 7.08 -30.50 22.07
CA SER A 211 6.63 -30.76 23.46
C SER A 211 5.41 -31.67 23.44
N GLY A 212 5.58 -32.92 23.89
CA GLY A 212 4.52 -33.92 24.02
C GLY A 212 3.62 -33.74 25.25
N PRO A 213 2.56 -34.55 25.39
CA PRO A 213 1.59 -34.41 26.47
C PRO A 213 2.05 -35.15 27.74
N GLY A 214 2.37 -34.39 28.79
CA GLY A 214 2.53 -34.92 30.14
C GLY A 214 1.21 -34.83 30.88
N GLY A 215 0.56 -35.98 31.10
CA GLY A 215 -0.60 -36.10 31.97
C GLY A 215 -0.21 -35.93 33.44
N GLY A 216 -1.02 -35.19 34.19
CA GLY A 216 -0.94 -35.05 35.63
C GLY A 216 -2.34 -35.09 36.21
N GLY A 217 -2.69 -36.22 36.83
CA GLY A 217 -3.95 -36.43 37.50
C GLY A 217 -4.08 -35.56 38.75
N TRP A 218 -5.30 -35.12 39.01
CA TRP A 218 -5.72 -34.53 40.28
C TRP A 218 -6.74 -35.47 40.92
N SER A 219 -6.37 -36.05 42.06
CA SER A 219 -7.33 -36.65 42.99
C SER A 219 -7.72 -35.60 44.03
N PRO A 220 -8.99 -35.56 44.47
CA PRO A 220 -9.42 -34.74 45.60
C PRO A 220 -9.09 -35.46 46.91
N ALA A 221 -8.66 -34.70 47.92
CA ALA A 221 -8.59 -35.16 49.30
C ALA A 221 -9.72 -34.48 50.08
N ASP A 222 -10.44 -35.32 50.82
CA ASP A 222 -11.41 -35.01 51.86
C ASP A 222 -10.77 -34.23 53.02
N GLU A 223 -11.46 -33.20 53.52
CA GLU A 223 -11.85 -32.96 54.93
C GLU A 223 -12.56 -31.60 55.08
#